data_AF-A0AAD4QI70-F1
#
_entry.id   AF-A0AAD4QI70-F1
#
_cell.length_a   1.000
_cell.length_b   1.000
_cell.length_c   1.000
_cell.angle_alpha   90.00
_cell.angle_beta   90.00
_cell.angle_gamma   90.00
#
_symmetry.space_group_name_H-M   'P 1'
#
loop_
_entity.id
_entity.type
_entity.pdbx_description
1 polymer ?
#
loop_
_entity_poly.entity_id
_entity_poly.type
_entity_poly.pdbx_seq_one_letter_code
_entity_poly.pdbx_strand_id
1 'polypeptide(L)'
;MARSASLCARCRCCTPPRGVSPSGSIPEDGKKVGELTESRSRVRDLVATLVMVHGGEAISAPWLGLQPSFLISGTSPTIFLSAHALVDLLPTIPSLSVRTELPLTILHALHRTILLCNVVPKVVAGHASPAVATSPYTLLLTAFIMPNGGPFFANLFSLLRPTPMQVSTPPELLPYGWTATDLWAAPLVTGLYATLTHCPTILCPPSRAPLLFPLAPRARVSFGCVCKERWTLDSEGGYPARYPHRTGCVCYCALRTSR
;
A
#
# COMPACT_ATOMS: atom_id res chain seq x y z
N MET A 1 -4.71 11.04 10.70
CA MET A 1 -5.79 11.42 9.75
C MET A 1 -5.36 12.46 8.69
N ALA A 2 -4.11 12.93 8.64
CA ALA A 2 -3.70 14.07 7.81
C ALA A 2 -3.05 13.75 6.43
N ARG A 3 -3.13 12.50 5.91
CA ARG A 3 -2.31 12.09 4.75
C ARG A 3 -3.07 11.75 3.45
N SER A 4 -4.38 11.53 3.47
CA SER A 4 -5.13 11.49 2.19
C SER A 4 -5.29 12.90 1.61
N ALA A 5 -5.38 13.90 2.48
CA ALA A 5 -5.14 15.30 2.14
C ALA A 5 -3.70 15.52 1.62
N SER A 6 -2.76 14.60 1.86
CA SER A 6 -1.41 14.67 1.30
C SER A 6 -1.34 14.23 -0.16
N LEU A 7 -2.29 13.52 -0.77
CA LEU A 7 -2.22 13.34 -2.23
C LEU A 7 -2.60 14.66 -2.92
N CYS A 8 -3.68 15.30 -2.46
CA CYS A 8 -4.14 16.60 -2.96
C CYS A 8 -3.20 17.74 -2.56
N ALA A 9 -2.73 17.79 -1.30
CA ALA A 9 -1.78 18.77 -0.79
C ALA A 9 -0.35 18.51 -1.24
N ARG A 10 0.08 17.29 -1.59
CA ARG A 10 1.43 17.04 -2.17
C ARG A 10 1.42 17.25 -3.68
N CYS A 11 0.29 17.02 -4.37
CA CYS A 11 0.03 17.63 -5.68
C CYS A 11 0.11 19.16 -5.58
N ARG A 12 -0.45 19.79 -4.54
CA ARG A 12 -0.37 21.24 -4.27
C ARG A 12 1.01 21.74 -3.82
N CYS A 13 1.78 20.98 -3.05
CA CYS A 13 3.18 21.32 -2.72
C CYS A 13 4.10 21.20 -3.93
N CYS A 14 3.70 20.45 -4.96
CA CYS A 14 4.36 20.43 -6.27
C CYS A 14 3.76 21.43 -7.26
N THR A 15 2.54 21.95 -7.03
CA THR A 15 1.92 23.05 -7.79
C THR A 15 1.89 24.33 -6.95
N PRO A 16 2.95 25.17 -6.96
CA PRO A 16 2.80 26.54 -6.47
C PRO A 16 1.62 27.20 -7.21
N PRO A 17 0.87 28.09 -6.54
CA PRO A 17 -0.30 28.72 -7.15
C PRO A 17 0.08 29.39 -8.48
N ARG A 18 -0.62 29.02 -9.56
CA ARG A 18 -0.59 29.76 -10.83
C ARG A 18 -1.14 31.16 -10.55
N GLY A 19 -0.27 32.14 -10.28
CA GLY A 19 -0.75 33.52 -10.14
C GLY A 19 0.01 34.47 -9.23
N VAL A 20 1.22 34.16 -8.74
CA VAL A 20 2.11 35.23 -8.27
C VAL A 20 3.35 35.22 -9.12
N SER A 21 3.22 35.79 -10.32
CA SER A 21 4.39 36.42 -10.95
C SER A 21 4.83 37.50 -9.95
N PRO A 22 6.04 37.46 -9.38
CA PRO A 22 6.55 38.60 -8.65
C PRO A 22 6.66 39.74 -9.68
N SER A 23 5.68 40.63 -9.66
CA SER A 23 5.77 41.95 -10.26
C SER A 23 7.03 42.60 -9.67
N GLY A 24 8.11 42.55 -10.44
CA GLY A 24 9.43 42.99 -10.02
C GLY A 24 9.41 44.45 -9.63
N SER A 25 9.59 44.72 -8.34
CA SER A 25 10.17 45.96 -7.89
C SER A 25 11.68 45.93 -8.20
N ILE A 26 12.07 46.82 -9.10
CA ILE A 26 13.36 47.51 -9.32
C ILE A 26 14.62 46.85 -8.69
N PRO A 27 15.64 46.49 -9.50
CA PRO A 27 16.89 45.92 -9.00
C PRO A 27 17.87 47.02 -8.56
N GLU A 28 18.42 46.88 -7.35
CA GLU A 28 19.65 47.57 -6.93
C GLU A 28 20.80 46.56 -6.91
N ASP A 29 21.95 47.05 -7.36
CA ASP A 29 23.17 46.37 -7.78
C ASP A 29 23.73 45.27 -6.87
N GLY A 30 24.24 44.21 -7.49
CA GLY A 30 25.14 43.26 -6.81
C GLY A 30 25.06 41.81 -7.28
N LYS A 31 25.49 41.56 -8.53
CA LYS A 31 25.99 40.28 -9.07
C LYS A 31 25.45 39.00 -8.40
N LYS A 32 24.17 38.68 -8.61
CA LYS A 32 23.61 37.34 -8.31
C LYS A 32 23.71 36.49 -9.57
N VAL A 33 24.45 35.38 -9.46
CA VAL A 33 24.49 34.30 -10.46
C VAL A 33 23.04 33.99 -10.84
N GLY A 34 22.72 34.19 -12.12
CA GLY A 34 21.38 34.00 -12.65
C GLY A 34 20.92 32.56 -12.42
N GLU A 35 20.15 32.36 -11.36
CA GLU A 35 19.34 31.17 -11.15
C GLU A 35 18.27 31.21 -12.25
N LEU A 36 18.58 30.58 -13.38
CA LEU A 36 17.62 30.33 -14.46
C LEU A 36 16.49 29.51 -13.83
N THR A 37 15.40 30.20 -13.47
CA THR A 37 14.17 29.58 -12.99
C THR A 37 13.67 28.65 -14.07
N GLU A 38 14.03 27.37 -13.96
CA GLU A 38 13.78 26.38 -15.01
C GLU A 38 12.28 26.23 -15.23
N SER A 39 11.90 26.17 -16.52
CA SER A 39 10.51 26.00 -16.90
C SER A 39 9.96 24.68 -16.35
N ARG A 40 8.83 24.76 -15.67
CA ARG A 40 8.19 23.60 -15.04
C ARG A 40 7.84 22.55 -16.09
N SER A 41 8.51 21.39 -16.02
CA SER A 41 8.21 20.26 -16.88
C SER A 41 6.91 19.57 -16.49
N ARG A 42 5.89 19.61 -17.36
CA ARG A 42 4.63 18.86 -17.17
C ARG A 42 4.87 17.35 -17.09
N VAL A 43 5.84 16.84 -17.86
CA VAL A 43 6.21 15.42 -17.86
C VAL A 43 6.65 14.97 -16.48
N ARG A 44 7.37 15.83 -15.75
CA ARG A 44 7.81 15.54 -14.39
C ARG A 44 6.63 15.37 -13.43
N ASP A 45 5.62 16.21 -13.51
CA ASP A 45 4.44 16.13 -12.63
C ASP A 45 3.61 14.87 -12.94
N LEU A 46 3.52 14.48 -14.22
CA LEU A 46 2.90 13.24 -14.65
C LEU A 46 3.67 12.01 -14.14
N VAL A 47 5.00 12.00 -14.28
CA VAL A 47 5.85 10.91 -13.78
C VAL A 47 5.76 10.81 -12.26
N ALA A 48 5.77 11.93 -11.54
CA ALA A 48 5.61 11.94 -10.09
C ALA A 48 4.24 11.35 -9.67
N THR A 49 3.18 11.66 -10.42
CA THR A 49 1.85 11.09 -10.19
C THR A 49 1.83 9.58 -10.41
N LEU A 50 2.45 9.09 -11.50
CA LEU A 50 2.56 7.66 -11.77
C LEU A 50 3.40 6.93 -10.72
N VAL A 51 4.52 7.50 -10.29
CA VAL A 51 5.34 6.95 -9.20
C VAL A 51 4.57 6.92 -7.89
N MET A 52 3.79 7.95 -7.58
CA MET A 52 2.97 7.97 -6.36
C MET A 52 1.91 6.87 -6.34
N VAL A 53 1.30 6.56 -7.49
CA VAL A 53 0.23 5.55 -7.59
C VAL A 53 0.79 4.14 -7.74
N HIS A 54 1.74 3.94 -8.64
CA HIS A 54 2.26 2.62 -9.02
C HIS A 54 3.62 2.29 -8.41
N GLY A 55 4.27 3.19 -7.68
CA GLY A 55 5.64 3.01 -7.20
C GLY A 55 5.82 1.81 -6.28
N GLY A 56 4.82 1.48 -5.46
CA GLY A 56 4.89 0.27 -4.62
C GLY A 56 4.77 -1.02 -5.43
N GLU A 57 3.91 -1.05 -6.44
CA GLU A 57 3.79 -2.20 -7.36
C GLU A 57 5.03 -2.33 -8.26
N ALA A 58 5.57 -1.23 -8.76
CA ALA A 58 6.75 -1.19 -9.61
C ALA A 58 7.99 -1.83 -8.96
N ILE A 59 8.00 -1.97 -7.63
CA ILE A 59 9.11 -2.54 -6.87
C ILE A 59 8.76 -3.89 -6.27
N SER A 60 7.56 -4.02 -5.71
CA SER A 60 7.13 -5.32 -5.15
C SER A 60 6.90 -6.37 -6.23
N ALA A 61 6.37 -6.02 -7.41
CA ALA A 61 6.10 -6.99 -8.46
C ALA A 61 7.38 -7.63 -9.01
N PRO A 62 8.45 -6.89 -9.40
CA PRO A 62 9.70 -7.51 -9.82
C PRO A 62 10.37 -8.35 -8.72
N TRP A 63 10.26 -7.95 -7.45
CA TRP A 63 10.78 -8.74 -6.34
C TRP A 63 10.04 -10.07 -6.15
N LEU A 64 8.78 -10.13 -6.56
CA LEU A 64 7.98 -11.35 -6.61
C LEU A 64 8.10 -12.07 -7.97
N GLY A 65 8.97 -11.62 -8.89
CA GLY A 65 9.06 -12.18 -10.24
C GLY A 65 7.78 -12.03 -11.07
N LEU A 66 6.94 -11.07 -10.73
CA LEU A 66 5.69 -10.74 -11.42
C LEU A 66 5.86 -9.49 -12.28
N GLN A 67 5.15 -9.44 -13.40
CA GLN A 67 5.10 -8.24 -14.22
C GLN A 67 4.12 -7.22 -13.59
N PRO A 68 4.51 -5.94 -13.43
CA PRO A 68 3.62 -4.90 -12.95
C PRO A 68 2.37 -4.74 -13.82
N SER A 69 1.20 -4.59 -13.20
CA SER A 69 -0.09 -4.52 -13.91
C SER A 69 -0.20 -3.36 -14.88
N PHE A 70 0.44 -2.22 -14.58
CA PHE A 70 0.45 -1.05 -15.46
C PHE A 70 1.21 -1.29 -16.78
N LEU A 71 2.09 -2.30 -16.85
CA LEU A 71 2.72 -2.71 -18.12
C LEU A 71 1.85 -3.64 -18.94
N ILE A 72 0.95 -4.38 -18.29
CA ILE A 72 -0.01 -5.28 -18.95
C ILE A 72 -1.22 -4.49 -19.44
N SER A 73 -1.70 -3.55 -18.62
CA SER A 73 -2.86 -2.72 -18.90
C SER A 73 -2.57 -1.25 -18.65
N GLY A 74 -2.62 -0.46 -19.72
CA GLY A 74 -2.48 1.00 -19.67
C GLY A 74 -3.71 1.72 -19.13
N THR A 75 -4.80 1.02 -18.81
CA THR A 75 -6.05 1.66 -18.37
C THR A 75 -5.88 2.42 -17.07
N SER A 76 -5.24 1.81 -16.07
CA SER A 76 -5.00 2.46 -14.78
C SER A 76 -4.15 3.73 -14.91
N PRO A 77 -2.95 3.71 -15.53
CA PRO A 77 -2.16 4.93 -15.68
C PRO A 77 -2.89 5.98 -16.54
N THR A 78 -3.66 5.58 -17.57
CA THR A 78 -4.44 6.52 -18.39
C THR A 78 -5.52 7.25 -17.58
N ILE A 79 -6.19 6.57 -16.65
CA ILE A 79 -7.18 7.20 -15.75
C ILE A 79 -6.49 8.24 -14.85
N PHE A 80 -5.34 7.91 -14.27
CA PHE A 80 -4.61 8.85 -13.41
C PHE A 80 -4.01 10.03 -14.18
N LEU A 81 -3.49 9.80 -15.39
CA LEU A 81 -2.98 10.86 -16.27
C LEU A 81 -4.10 11.78 -16.76
N SER A 82 -5.26 11.23 -17.12
CA SER A 82 -6.41 12.05 -17.54
C SER A 82 -6.99 12.86 -16.38
N ALA A 83 -7.07 12.30 -15.17
CA ALA A 83 -7.43 13.05 -13.97
C ALA A 83 -6.42 14.18 -13.68
N HIS A 84 -5.11 13.92 -13.84
CA HIS A 84 -4.08 14.95 -13.69
C HIS A 84 -4.25 16.07 -14.74
N ALA A 85 -4.43 15.71 -16.01
CA ALA A 85 -4.67 16.67 -17.09
C ALA A 85 -5.94 17.51 -16.84
N LEU A 86 -7.00 16.89 -16.31
CA LEU A 86 -8.23 17.59 -15.95
C LEU A 86 -8.00 18.61 -14.83
N VAL A 87 -7.24 18.24 -13.79
CA VAL A 87 -6.85 19.17 -12.71
C VAL A 87 -6.00 20.32 -13.26
N ASP A 88 -5.13 20.05 -14.23
CA ASP A 88 -4.32 21.06 -14.90
C ASP A 88 -5.14 22.03 -15.78
N LEU A 89 -6.31 21.59 -16.28
CA LEU A 89 -7.21 22.42 -17.06
C LEU A 89 -8.11 23.32 -16.19
N LEU A 90 -8.25 23.03 -14.89
CA LEU A 90 -9.06 23.85 -13.99
C LEU A 90 -8.36 25.20 -13.70
N PRO A 91 -9.07 26.34 -13.89
CA PRO A 91 -8.48 27.66 -13.69
C PRO A 91 -8.20 27.97 -12.22
N THR A 92 -9.05 27.48 -11.32
CA THR A 92 -8.94 27.70 -9.88
C THR A 92 -9.17 26.40 -9.14
N ILE A 93 -8.20 25.98 -8.34
CA ILE A 93 -8.35 24.83 -7.45
C ILE A 93 -9.02 25.32 -6.16
N PRO A 94 -10.14 24.71 -5.71
CA PRO A 94 -10.81 25.12 -4.48
C PRO A 94 -9.85 25.08 -3.30
N SER A 95 -10.00 26.02 -2.35
CA SER A 95 -9.19 26.05 -1.14
C SER A 95 -9.35 24.76 -0.33
N LEU A 96 -8.28 24.37 0.37
CA LEU A 96 -8.30 23.19 1.23
C LEU A 96 -9.31 23.44 2.35
N SER A 97 -10.36 22.63 2.41
CA SER A 97 -11.41 22.71 3.41
C SER A 97 -11.74 21.32 3.91
N VAL A 98 -12.10 21.19 5.19
CA VAL A 98 -12.50 19.90 5.77
C VAL A 98 -13.63 19.26 4.96
N ARG A 99 -14.53 20.06 4.39
CA ARG A 99 -15.65 19.56 3.58
C ARG A 99 -15.21 18.89 2.28
N THR A 100 -14.13 19.36 1.65
CA THR A 100 -13.61 18.79 0.40
C THR A 100 -12.61 17.67 0.67
N GLU A 101 -11.83 17.79 1.75
CA GLU A 101 -10.83 16.80 2.13
C GLU A 101 -11.44 15.54 2.74
N LEU A 102 -12.47 15.65 3.60
CA LEU A 102 -13.08 14.51 4.27
C LEU A 102 -13.55 13.40 3.31
N PRO A 103 -14.38 13.67 2.27
CA PRO A 103 -14.82 12.61 1.37
C PRO A 103 -13.66 11.98 0.59
N LEU A 104 -12.69 12.80 0.16
CA LEU A 104 -11.50 12.32 -0.53
C LEU A 104 -10.66 11.42 0.38
N THR A 105 -10.58 11.73 1.67
CA THR A 105 -9.85 10.91 2.64
C THR A 105 -10.48 9.55 2.87
N ILE A 106 -11.82 9.49 2.89
CA ILE A 106 -12.59 8.24 3.02
C ILE A 106 -12.38 7.38 1.77
N LEU A 107 -12.51 7.96 0.58
CA LEU A 107 -12.27 7.24 -0.68
C LEU A 107 -10.85 6.69 -0.77
N HIS A 108 -9.85 7.49 -0.37
CA HIS A 108 -8.47 7.03 -0.32
C HIS A 108 -8.27 5.88 0.67
N ALA A 109 -8.86 5.97 1.86
CA ALA A 109 -8.79 4.91 2.87
C ALA A 109 -9.47 3.62 2.40
N LEU A 110 -10.61 3.71 1.72
CA LEU A 110 -11.31 2.57 1.13
C LEU A 110 -10.48 1.92 0.03
N HIS A 111 -9.93 2.71 -0.90
CA HIS A 111 -9.06 2.19 -1.96
C HIS A 111 -7.84 1.46 -1.39
N ARG A 112 -7.19 2.05 -0.37
CA ARG A 112 -6.07 1.42 0.33
C ARG A 112 -6.47 0.12 1.02
N THR A 113 -7.65 0.09 1.64
CA THR A 113 -8.17 -1.13 2.28
C THR A 113 -8.46 -2.23 1.25
N ILE A 114 -9.03 -1.88 0.09
CA ILE A 114 -9.25 -2.84 -1.01
C ILE A 114 -7.91 -3.40 -1.51
N LEU A 115 -6.91 -2.55 -1.70
CA LEU A 115 -5.57 -2.98 -2.11
C LEU A 115 -4.97 -3.96 -1.08
N LEU A 116 -5.05 -3.63 0.21
CA LEU A 116 -4.48 -4.42 1.29
C LEU A 116 -5.20 -5.75 1.54
N CYS A 117 -6.54 -5.75 1.50
CA CYS A 117 -7.32 -6.93 1.83
C CYS A 117 -7.62 -7.83 0.63
N ASN A 118 -7.64 -7.29 -0.59
CA ASN A 118 -8.03 -8.05 -1.78
C ASN A 118 -6.86 -8.30 -2.72
N VAL A 119 -6.11 -7.25 -3.07
CA VAL A 119 -5.06 -7.34 -4.09
C VAL A 119 -3.82 -8.04 -3.54
N VAL A 120 -3.25 -7.54 -2.44
CA VAL A 120 -2.00 -8.07 -1.86
C VAL A 120 -2.12 -9.57 -1.54
N PRO A 121 -3.17 -10.06 -0.83
CA PRO A 121 -3.27 -11.47 -0.51
C PRO A 121 -3.42 -12.34 -1.75
N LYS A 122 -4.16 -11.90 -2.77
CA LYS A 122 -4.29 -12.64 -4.04
C LYS A 122 -2.97 -12.73 -4.80
N VAL A 123 -2.20 -11.64 -4.84
CA VAL A 123 -0.89 -11.62 -5.49
C VAL A 123 0.09 -12.58 -4.81
N VAL A 124 0.12 -12.58 -3.47
CA VAL A 124 1.03 -13.46 -2.72
C VAL A 124 0.54 -14.91 -2.77
N ALA A 125 -0.74 -15.18 -2.51
CA ALA A 125 -1.27 -16.54 -2.50
C ALA A 125 -1.33 -17.18 -3.89
N GLY A 126 -1.45 -16.38 -4.96
CA GLY A 126 -1.41 -16.84 -6.35
C GLY A 126 0.01 -17.05 -6.90
N HIS A 127 1.04 -16.85 -6.08
CA HIS A 127 2.42 -16.99 -6.51
C HIS A 127 2.78 -18.45 -6.83
N ALA A 128 3.53 -18.69 -7.90
CA ALA A 128 3.87 -20.04 -8.38
C ALA A 128 4.70 -20.85 -7.37
N SER A 129 5.59 -20.18 -6.63
CA SER A 129 6.37 -20.80 -5.55
C SER A 129 5.56 -20.93 -4.25
N PRO A 130 5.35 -22.15 -3.72
CA PRO A 130 4.62 -22.37 -2.48
C PRO A 130 5.33 -21.74 -1.27
N ALA A 131 6.66 -21.69 -1.29
CA ALA A 131 7.44 -21.06 -0.21
C ALA A 131 7.12 -19.57 -0.05
N VAL A 132 6.78 -18.89 -1.15
CA VAL A 132 6.38 -17.48 -1.16
C VAL A 132 4.89 -17.34 -0.80
N ALA A 133 4.05 -18.21 -1.38
CA ALA A 133 2.60 -18.15 -1.20
C ALA A 133 2.14 -18.44 0.24
N THR A 134 2.87 -19.27 0.99
CA THR A 134 2.53 -19.57 2.40
C THR A 134 3.31 -18.72 3.42
N SER A 135 4.21 -17.85 2.97
CA SER A 135 5.06 -17.06 3.87
C SER A 135 4.30 -15.85 4.43
N PRO A 136 4.06 -15.80 5.75
CA PRO A 136 3.42 -14.63 6.37
C PRO A 136 4.32 -13.39 6.26
N TYR A 137 5.65 -13.56 6.23
CA TYR A 137 6.60 -12.47 6.05
C TYR A 137 6.50 -11.84 4.67
N THR A 138 6.37 -12.65 3.61
CA THR A 138 6.18 -12.14 2.25
C THR A 138 4.90 -11.32 2.17
N LEU A 139 3.82 -11.82 2.78
CA LEU A 139 2.53 -11.13 2.81
C LEU A 139 2.62 -9.79 3.55
N LEU A 140 3.22 -9.75 4.74
CA LEU A 140 3.38 -8.52 5.51
C LEU A 140 4.31 -7.51 4.85
N LEU A 141 5.41 -7.98 4.25
CA LEU A 141 6.38 -7.13 3.55
C LEU A 141 5.78 -6.56 2.26
N THR A 142 5.04 -7.36 1.49
CA THR A 142 4.32 -6.89 0.31
C THR A 142 3.23 -5.89 0.70
N ALA A 143 2.47 -6.17 1.76
CA ALA A 143 1.47 -5.26 2.32
C ALA A 143 2.06 -3.95 2.83
N PHE A 144 3.33 -3.96 3.27
CA PHE A 144 4.03 -2.76 3.68
C PHE A 144 4.51 -1.96 2.47
N ILE A 145 5.18 -2.59 1.50
CA ILE A 145 5.81 -1.89 0.37
C ILE A 145 4.79 -1.43 -0.67
N MET A 146 3.79 -2.25 -1.00
CA MET A 146 2.87 -1.95 -2.10
C MET A 146 2.06 -0.66 -1.91
N PRO A 147 1.45 -0.35 -0.74
CA PRO A 147 0.75 0.92 -0.53
C PRO A 147 1.67 2.08 -0.14
N ASN A 148 2.83 1.83 0.47
CA ASN A 148 3.73 2.91 0.96
C ASN A 148 4.85 3.26 -0.02
N GLY A 149 5.13 2.41 -1.01
CA GLY A 149 6.24 2.58 -1.94
C GLY A 149 6.11 3.87 -2.72
N GLY A 150 4.93 4.21 -3.22
CA GLY A 150 4.72 5.45 -3.98
C GLY A 150 5.25 6.70 -3.26
N PRO A 151 4.77 7.01 -2.03
CA PRO A 151 5.32 8.11 -1.22
C PRO A 151 6.81 8.02 -0.92
N PHE A 152 7.35 6.82 -0.64
CA PHE A 152 8.78 6.64 -0.38
C PHE A 152 9.62 6.98 -1.61
N PHE A 153 9.23 6.45 -2.75
CA PHE A 153 9.95 6.63 -4.00
C PHE A 153 9.74 8.01 -4.59
N ALA A 154 8.56 8.61 -4.48
CA ALA A 154 8.36 9.99 -4.91
C ALA A 154 9.22 10.98 -4.10
N ASN A 155 9.41 10.73 -2.80
CA ASN A 155 10.31 11.50 -1.96
C ASN A 155 11.78 11.24 -2.30
N LEU A 156 12.16 9.99 -2.56
CA LEU A 156 13.51 9.61 -2.98
C LEU A 156 13.87 10.19 -4.35
N PHE A 157 12.93 10.13 -5.30
CA PHE A 157 13.01 10.67 -6.65
C PHE A 157 12.72 12.18 -6.71
N SER A 158 12.81 12.89 -5.58
CA SER A 158 13.05 14.35 -5.59
C SER A 158 14.30 14.73 -6.42
N LEU A 159 15.11 13.72 -6.83
CA LEU A 159 16.09 13.71 -7.92
C LEU A 159 15.59 14.24 -9.28
N LEU A 160 14.27 14.32 -9.52
CA LEU A 160 13.73 14.98 -10.73
C LEU A 160 13.69 16.51 -10.59
N ARG A 161 14.11 17.07 -9.45
CA ARG A 161 14.38 18.50 -9.33
C ARG A 161 15.68 18.85 -10.06
N PRO A 162 15.73 19.96 -10.80
CA PRO A 162 16.96 20.43 -11.44
C PRO A 162 18.01 20.95 -10.45
N THR A 163 17.71 20.95 -9.15
CA THR A 163 18.70 21.18 -8.10
C THR A 163 19.67 19.99 -8.00
N PRO A 164 20.92 20.21 -7.55
CA PRO A 164 21.91 19.14 -7.39
C PRO A 164 21.28 17.96 -6.64
N MET A 165 21.56 16.73 -7.09
CA MET A 165 21.01 15.50 -6.50
C MET A 165 21.20 15.51 -4.99
N GLN A 166 20.15 15.87 -4.27
CA GLN A 166 20.10 15.75 -2.82
C GLN A 166 19.16 14.59 -2.53
N VAL A 167 19.75 13.49 -2.08
CA VAL A 167 18.99 12.40 -1.47
C VAL A 167 18.38 12.98 -0.20
N SER A 168 17.12 13.41 -0.31
CA SER A 168 16.36 13.87 0.84
C SER A 168 15.84 12.66 1.57
N THR A 169 16.18 12.55 2.86
CA THR A 169 15.64 11.51 3.72
C THR A 169 14.12 11.68 3.76
N PRO A 170 13.33 10.69 3.31
CA PRO A 170 11.89 10.82 3.32
C PRO A 170 11.41 11.08 4.76
N PRO A 171 10.34 11.86 4.96
CA PRO A 171 9.84 12.22 6.28
C PRO A 171 9.44 11.00 7.13
N GLU A 172 9.23 9.86 6.49
CA GLU A 172 8.98 8.58 7.16
C GLU A 172 10.25 7.94 7.77
N LEU A 173 11.44 8.26 7.25
CA LEU A 173 12.75 7.83 7.78
C LEU A 173 13.40 8.89 8.69
N LEU A 174 12.83 10.08 8.78
CA LEU A 174 13.26 11.08 9.77
C LEU A 174 12.99 10.58 11.20
N PRO A 175 13.67 11.15 12.22
CA PRO A 175 13.34 10.89 13.62
C PRO A 175 11.84 11.11 13.85
N TYR A 176 11.18 10.16 14.52
CA TYR A 176 9.71 10.08 14.68
C TYR A 176 8.88 9.77 13.43
N GLY A 177 9.47 9.64 12.24
CA GLY A 177 8.77 9.23 11.02
C GLY A 177 8.12 7.85 11.14
N TRP A 178 8.73 6.95 11.91
CA TRP A 178 8.18 5.64 12.26
C TRP A 178 6.87 5.73 13.06
N THR A 179 6.55 6.85 13.71
CA THR A 179 5.27 7.04 14.41
C THR A 179 4.11 7.30 13.45
N ALA A 180 4.37 7.44 12.15
CA ALA A 180 3.34 7.58 11.14
C ALA A 180 2.44 6.34 11.15
N THR A 181 1.23 6.50 11.68
CA THR A 181 0.26 5.40 11.81
C THR A 181 -0.06 4.72 10.48
N ASP A 182 -0.02 5.46 9.38
CA ASP A 182 -0.26 4.95 8.02
C ASP A 182 0.76 3.88 7.60
N LEU A 183 1.99 3.99 8.08
CA LEU A 183 3.09 3.08 7.77
C LEU A 183 2.85 1.69 8.35
N TRP A 184 2.44 1.64 9.62
CA TRP A 184 2.17 0.39 10.35
C TRP A 184 0.75 -0.13 10.20
N ALA A 185 -0.21 0.75 9.88
CA ALA A 185 -1.60 0.35 9.64
C ALA A 185 -1.69 -0.66 8.48
N ALA A 186 -0.87 -0.50 7.44
CA ALA A 186 -0.89 -1.38 6.28
C ALA A 186 -0.59 -2.87 6.60
N PRO A 187 0.56 -3.22 7.19
CA PRO A 187 0.83 -4.60 7.60
C PRO A 187 -0.08 -5.08 8.74
N LEU A 188 -0.51 -4.19 9.66
CA LEU A 188 -1.41 -4.58 10.75
C LEU A 188 -2.78 -4.98 10.23
N VAL A 189 -3.40 -4.18 9.35
CA VAL A 189 -4.71 -4.48 8.76
C VAL A 189 -4.63 -5.73 7.89
N THR A 190 -3.57 -5.89 7.11
CA THR A 190 -3.40 -7.08 6.26
C THR A 190 -3.15 -8.33 7.08
N GLY A 191 -2.33 -8.24 8.13
CA GLY A 191 -2.11 -9.33 9.08
C GLY A 191 -3.41 -9.73 9.77
N LEU A 192 -4.17 -8.75 10.30
CA LEU A 192 -5.47 -8.99 10.92
C LEU A 192 -6.45 -9.63 9.93
N TYR A 193 -6.57 -9.08 8.72
CA TYR A 193 -7.39 -9.65 7.66
C TYR A 193 -6.99 -11.09 7.36
N ALA A 194 -5.70 -11.36 7.18
CA ALA A 194 -5.19 -12.71 6.92
C ALA A 194 -5.47 -13.67 8.07
N THR A 195 -5.38 -13.24 9.33
CA THR A 195 -5.76 -14.09 10.48
C THR A 195 -7.24 -14.41 10.51
N LEU A 196 -8.10 -13.46 10.09
CA LEU A 196 -9.54 -13.64 10.05
C LEU A 196 -10.00 -14.51 8.87
N THR A 197 -9.37 -14.39 7.70
CA THR A 197 -9.75 -15.12 6.49
C THR A 197 -9.02 -16.45 6.28
N HIS A 198 -7.79 -16.57 6.79
CA HIS A 198 -6.95 -17.77 6.65
C HIS A 198 -6.77 -18.55 7.97
N CYS A 199 -7.75 -18.50 8.90
CA CYS A 199 -7.81 -19.37 10.11
C CYS A 199 -7.65 -20.90 9.81
N PRO A 200 -7.72 -21.43 8.55
CA PRO A 200 -7.30 -22.81 8.26
C PRO A 200 -5.84 -23.05 7.84
N THR A 201 -5.15 -22.16 7.10
CA THR A 201 -3.93 -22.54 6.34
C THR A 201 -2.63 -21.82 6.73
N ILE A 202 -2.69 -20.59 7.26
CA ILE A 202 -1.47 -19.80 7.56
C ILE A 202 -1.02 -19.91 9.03
N LEU A 203 -1.98 -20.09 9.95
CA LEU A 203 -1.72 -20.23 11.39
C LEU A 203 -1.66 -21.68 11.88
N CYS A 204 -1.97 -22.63 11.00
CA CYS A 204 -1.86 -24.07 11.28
C CYS A 204 -0.83 -24.70 10.33
N PRO A 205 0.48 -24.40 10.48
CA PRO A 205 1.48 -25.30 9.93
C PRO A 205 1.25 -26.68 10.56
N PRO A 206 1.38 -27.80 9.81
CA PRO A 206 1.20 -29.15 10.33
C PRO A 206 2.21 -29.57 11.43
N SER A 207 3.01 -28.65 11.97
CA SER A 207 4.00 -28.91 13.02
C SER A 207 3.79 -27.99 14.22
N ARG A 208 3.61 -28.62 15.39
CA ARG A 208 3.47 -28.08 16.75
C ARG A 208 4.55 -27.05 17.15
N ALA A 209 4.48 -25.82 16.67
CA ALA A 209 5.28 -24.72 17.18
C ALA A 209 4.36 -23.57 17.62
N PRO A 210 4.15 -23.36 18.93
CA PRO A 210 3.41 -22.19 19.39
C PRO A 210 4.20 -20.92 19.03
N LEU A 211 3.63 -20.10 18.16
CA LEU A 211 4.11 -18.74 17.91
C LEU A 211 3.89 -17.90 19.18
N LEU A 212 4.95 -17.71 19.96
CA LEU A 212 4.98 -16.73 21.03
C LEU A 212 5.17 -15.33 20.41
N PHE A 213 4.11 -14.54 20.38
CA PHE A 213 4.27 -13.09 20.25
C PHE A 213 4.74 -12.53 21.60
N PRO A 214 5.81 -11.72 21.67
CA PRO A 214 6.18 -11.01 22.87
C PRO A 214 5.25 -9.79 23.04
N LEU A 215 4.01 -10.04 23.45
CA LEU A 215 3.15 -9.02 24.00
C LEU A 215 3.32 -9.01 25.53
N ALA A 216 3.33 -7.81 26.10
CA ALA A 216 3.58 -7.48 27.49
C ALA A 216 2.90 -8.43 28.53
N PRO A 217 3.44 -8.53 29.77
CA PRO A 217 3.39 -9.74 30.58
C PRO A 217 2.07 -10.04 31.31
N ARG A 218 0.88 -9.60 30.86
CA ARG A 218 -0.37 -9.81 31.63
C ARG A 218 -1.59 -10.33 30.89
N ALA A 219 -1.50 -10.71 29.62
CA ALA A 219 -2.60 -11.42 28.96
C ALA A 219 -2.08 -12.53 28.05
N ARG A 220 -2.21 -13.79 28.50
CA ARG A 220 -2.04 -14.96 27.63
C ARG A 220 -3.36 -15.22 26.91
N VAL A 221 -3.50 -14.69 25.71
CA VAL A 221 -4.58 -15.08 24.80
C VAL A 221 -4.07 -16.27 23.99
N SER A 222 -4.58 -17.45 24.28
CA SER A 222 -4.24 -18.67 23.52
C SER A 222 -5.29 -18.86 22.43
N PHE A 223 -4.89 -18.70 21.17
CA PHE A 223 -5.72 -19.03 20.03
C PHE A 223 -5.51 -20.51 19.70
N GLY A 224 -6.56 -21.33 19.86
CA GLY A 224 -6.56 -22.72 19.45
C GLY A 224 -7.44 -22.89 18.21
N CYS A 225 -6.89 -23.45 17.13
CA CYS A 225 -7.67 -23.96 16.01
C CYS A 225 -7.98 -25.43 16.27
N VAL A 226 -9.25 -25.79 16.31
CA VAL A 226 -9.68 -27.20 16.30
C VAL A 226 -10.14 -27.52 14.88
N CYS A 227 -9.33 -28.30 14.15
CA CYS A 227 -9.78 -28.91 12.91
C CYS A 227 -10.69 -30.10 13.25
N LYS A 228 -12.00 -29.96 13.03
CA LYS A 228 -12.92 -31.09 13.10
C LYS A 228 -13.07 -31.65 11.68
N GLU A 229 -12.46 -32.80 11.42
CA GLU A 229 -12.67 -33.53 10.17
C GLU A 229 -14.13 -33.96 10.08
N ARG A 230 -14.85 -33.50 9.05
CA ARG A 230 -16.19 -33.98 8.73
C ARG A 230 -16.06 -35.01 7.61
N TRP A 231 -16.13 -36.28 7.98
CA TRP A 231 -16.25 -37.38 7.02
C TRP A 231 -17.71 -37.50 6.60
N THR A 232 -18.04 -37.11 5.37
CA THR A 232 -19.32 -37.47 4.74
C THR A 232 -19.15 -38.83 4.09
N LEU A 233 -19.77 -39.85 4.68
CA LEU A 233 -19.94 -41.15 4.03
C LEU A 233 -21.03 -40.99 2.97
N ASP A 234 -20.62 -40.83 1.71
CA ASP A 234 -21.52 -41.04 0.57
C ASP A 234 -21.79 -42.54 0.46
N SER A 235 -22.80 -42.98 1.19
CA SER A 235 -23.51 -44.22 0.93
C SER A 235 -24.46 -43.92 -0.22
N GLU A 236 -24.13 -44.33 -1.44
CA GLU A 236 -25.02 -44.91 -2.47
C GLU A 236 -24.20 -45.12 -3.76
N GLY A 237 -23.88 -46.36 -4.09
CA GLY A 237 -23.40 -46.73 -5.44
C GLY A 237 -21.99 -47.33 -5.57
N GLY A 238 -21.80 -48.55 -5.05
CA GLY A 238 -21.31 -49.69 -5.86
C GLY A 238 -20.00 -49.63 -6.65
N TYR A 239 -19.04 -48.73 -6.37
CA TYR A 239 -17.68 -48.82 -6.94
C TYR A 239 -16.59 -48.53 -5.90
N PRO A 240 -15.45 -49.26 -5.91
CA PRO A 240 -14.33 -48.97 -5.02
C PRO A 240 -13.62 -47.68 -5.49
N ALA A 241 -14.02 -46.55 -4.94
CA ALA A 241 -13.35 -45.27 -5.15
C ALA A 241 -11.97 -45.27 -4.48
N ARG A 242 -10.90 -45.37 -5.29
CA ARG A 242 -9.57 -44.93 -4.90
C ARG A 242 -9.58 -43.39 -4.86
N TYR A 243 -9.07 -42.85 -3.75
CA TYR A 243 -8.87 -41.44 -3.39
C TYR A 243 -10.02 -40.76 -2.61
N PRO A 244 -9.82 -40.52 -1.29
CA PRO A 244 -10.72 -39.66 -0.54
C PRO A 244 -10.60 -38.21 -1.03
N HIS A 245 -11.68 -37.64 -1.55
CA HIS A 245 -11.77 -36.20 -1.79
C HIS A 245 -11.94 -35.48 -0.44
N ARG A 246 -10.98 -34.60 -0.09
CA ARG A 246 -11.09 -33.71 1.07
C ARG A 246 -12.13 -32.62 0.80
N THR A 247 -13.36 -32.83 1.26
CA THR A 247 -14.43 -31.82 1.23
C THR A 247 -14.40 -30.96 2.50
N GLY A 248 -13.47 -29.99 2.51
CA GLY A 248 -13.52 -28.81 3.39
C GLY A 248 -13.16 -29.00 4.87
N CYS A 249 -12.28 -28.14 5.39
CA CYS A 249 -12.06 -27.97 6.83
C CYS A 249 -12.84 -26.75 7.32
N VAL A 250 -13.64 -26.91 8.37
CA VAL A 250 -14.28 -25.79 9.08
C VAL A 250 -13.45 -25.51 10.33
N CYS A 251 -12.71 -24.40 10.33
CA CYS A 251 -11.96 -23.96 11.51
C CYS A 251 -12.81 -23.02 12.35
N TYR A 252 -13.02 -23.38 13.62
CA TYR A 252 -13.58 -22.49 14.62
C TYR A 252 -12.44 -21.89 15.43
N CYS A 253 -12.31 -20.56 15.39
CA CYS A 253 -11.39 -19.81 16.23
C CYS A 253 -12.13 -19.54 17.57
N ALA A 254 -11.80 -20.28 18.64
CA ALA A 254 -12.43 -20.13 19.96
C ALA A 254 -11.55 -19.31 20.92
N LEU A 255 -12.10 -18.24 21.49
CA LEU A 255 -11.42 -17.41 22.49
C LEU A 255 -11.51 -18.10 23.85
N ARG A 256 -10.45 -18.78 24.29
CA ARG A 256 -10.40 -19.41 25.61
C ARG A 256 -9.73 -18.48 26.60
N THR A 257 -10.51 -17.87 27.48
CA THR A 257 -9.97 -17.15 28.64
C THR A 257 -9.54 -18.18 29.68
N SER A 258 -8.24 -18.30 29.92
CA SER A 258 -7.74 -19.06 31.07
C SER A 258 -8.04 -18.23 32.32
N ARG A 259 -8.91 -18.73 33.19
CA ARG A 259 -8.91 -18.31 34.60
C ARG A 259 -7.83 -19.06 35.36
#